data_AF-A0A7S0JIU0-F1
#
_entry.id   AF-A0A7S0JIU0-F1
#
_cell.length_a   1.000
_cell.length_b   1.000
_cell.length_c   1.000
_cell.angle_alpha   90.00
_cell.angle_beta   90.00
_cell.angle_gamma   90.00
#
_symmetry.space_group_name_H-M   'P 1'
#
loop_
_entity.id
_entity.type
_entity.pdbx_description
1 polymer ?
#
loop_
_entity_poly.entity_id
_entity_poly.type
_entity_poly.pdbx_seq_one_letter_code
_entity_poly.pdbx_strand_id
1 'polypeptide(L)'
;FSAFGFGVGAGFSAFGFTAGAGFSTLGVGAGAAFSTFGFGAGAGFSTFGFAAGAGFTTLGFAAGAAFSAFGSTAGAGFSAFGFTAAAGFSAFGFGAGAGFSAFG
;
A
#
# COMPACT_ATOMS: atom_id res chain seq x y z
N PHE A 1 -1.81 -23.46 -3.69
CA PHE A 1 -1.91 -22.86 -2.35
C PHE A 1 -0.85 -23.50 -1.47
N SER A 2 0.03 -22.70 -0.86
CA SER A 2 1.01 -23.18 0.13
C SER A 2 0.83 -22.45 1.46
N ALA A 3 1.11 -23.11 2.58
CA ALA A 3 1.14 -22.42 3.87
C ALA A 3 2.28 -21.39 3.92
N PHE A 4 3.45 -21.75 3.38
CA PHE A 4 4.61 -20.88 3.23
C PHE A 4 5.11 -20.94 1.79
N GLY A 5 5.36 -19.79 1.17
CA GLY A 5 5.79 -19.73 -0.22
C GLY A 5 6.81 -18.63 -0.50
N PHE A 6 7.88 -18.99 -1.20
CA PHE A 6 8.74 -18.06 -1.92
C PHE A 6 8.56 -18.35 -3.41
N GLY A 7 8.19 -17.34 -4.20
CA GLY A 7 7.85 -17.56 -5.60
C GLY A 7 8.14 -16.36 -6.49
N VAL A 8 8.57 -16.67 -7.71
CA VAL A 8 8.61 -15.72 -8.83
C VAL A 8 7.47 -16.08 -9.77
N GLY A 9 6.64 -15.10 -10.14
CA GLY A 9 5.47 -15.30 -11.00
C GLY A 9 4.15 -15.28 -10.24
N ALA A 10 3.21 -16.13 -10.64
CA ALA A 10 1.84 -16.17 -10.10
C ALA A 10 1.71 -17.14 -8.91
N GLY A 11 1.18 -16.70 -7.77
CA GLY A 11 1.06 -17.58 -6.60
C GLY A 11 0.06 -17.18 -5.52
N PHE A 12 -0.34 -18.18 -4.71
CA PHE A 12 -1.16 -18.01 -3.51
C PHE A 12 -0.52 -18.72 -2.32
N SER A 13 -0.22 -17.95 -1.27
CA SER A 13 0.35 -18.48 -0.02
C SER A 13 -0.31 -17.86 1.21
N ALA A 14 -0.34 -18.57 2.34
CA ALA A 14 -0.76 -17.93 3.59
C ALA A 14 0.32 -16.95 4.10
N PHE A 15 1.57 -17.40 4.09
CA PHE A 15 2.74 -16.59 4.39
C PHE A 15 3.70 -16.64 3.20
N GLY A 16 4.18 -15.49 2.72
CA GLY A 16 5.11 -15.58 1.60
C GLY A 16 5.78 -14.31 1.12
N PHE A 17 6.82 -14.55 0.33
CA PHE A 17 7.54 -13.54 -0.43
C PHE A 17 7.29 -13.80 -1.90
N THR A 18 6.74 -12.82 -2.62
CA THR A 18 6.40 -12.98 -4.04
C THR A 18 7.02 -11.87 -4.88
N ALA A 19 7.72 -12.25 -5.94
CA ALA A 19 8.13 -11.33 -7.01
C ALA A 19 7.28 -11.63 -8.25
N GLY A 20 6.27 -10.82 -8.53
CA GLY A 20 5.31 -11.05 -9.60
C GLY A 20 3.87 -10.79 -9.17
N ALA A 21 2.95 -11.59 -9.71
CA ALA A 21 1.54 -11.49 -9.39
C ALA A 21 1.20 -12.41 -8.21
N GLY A 22 0.68 -11.93 -7.10
CA GLY A 22 0.50 -12.82 -5.94
C GLY A 22 -0.55 -12.40 -4.95
N PHE A 23 -1.08 -13.39 -4.24
CA PHE A 23 -1.96 -13.17 -3.11
C PHE A 23 -1.35 -13.80 -1.86
N SER A 24 -1.35 -13.05 -0.75
CA SER A 24 -0.85 -13.52 0.55
C SER A 24 -1.73 -13.05 1.69
N THR A 25 -1.91 -13.83 2.75
CA THR A 25 -2.50 -13.28 3.99
C THR A 25 -1.50 -12.42 4.75
N LEU A 26 -0.28 -12.93 4.95
CA LEU A 26 0.86 -12.14 5.41
C LEU A 26 1.97 -12.26 4.37
N GLY A 27 2.45 -11.16 3.83
CA GLY A 27 3.49 -11.27 2.81
C GLY A 27 4.25 -10.01 2.47
N VAL A 28 5.36 -10.24 1.77
CA VAL A 28 6.15 -9.17 1.16
C VAL A 28 6.14 -9.39 -0.35
N GLY A 29 5.74 -8.38 -1.09
CA GLY A 29 5.51 -8.47 -2.53
C GLY A 29 6.33 -7.46 -3.30
N ALA A 30 6.87 -7.85 -4.44
CA ALA A 30 7.33 -6.95 -5.48
C ALA A 30 6.55 -7.25 -6.77
N GLY A 31 5.95 -6.25 -7.42
CA GLY A 31 5.12 -6.43 -8.62
C GLY A 31 3.64 -6.22 -8.34
N ALA A 32 2.78 -7.10 -8.87
CA ALA A 32 1.33 -6.99 -8.84
C ALA A 32 0.74 -7.82 -7.67
N ALA A 33 0.73 -7.29 -6.45
CA ALA A 33 0.43 -8.10 -5.26
C ALA A 33 -0.81 -7.65 -4.49
N PHE A 34 -1.49 -8.63 -3.88
CA PHE A 34 -2.54 -8.42 -2.90
C PHE A 34 -2.14 -9.04 -1.57
N SER A 35 -2.31 -8.32 -0.47
CA SER A 35 -2.01 -8.85 0.86
C SER A 35 -3.01 -8.39 1.92
N THR A 36 -3.38 -9.25 2.86
CA THR A 36 -4.16 -8.78 4.02
C THR A 36 -3.27 -7.96 4.94
N PHE A 37 -2.08 -8.47 5.23
CA PHE A 37 -1.05 -7.78 5.98
C PHE A 37 0.25 -7.86 5.17
N GLY A 38 0.88 -6.75 4.81
CA GLY A 38 2.06 -6.88 3.98
C GLY A 38 2.83 -5.62 3.64
N PHE A 39 4.03 -5.87 3.13
CA PHE A 39 4.93 -4.85 2.59
C PHE A 39 5.04 -5.07 1.08
N GLY A 40 4.59 -4.11 0.30
CA GLY A 40 4.54 -4.21 -1.17
C GLY A 40 5.39 -3.15 -1.84
N ALA A 41 6.08 -3.53 -2.93
CA ALA A 41 6.63 -2.60 -3.91
C ALA A 41 6.01 -2.88 -5.29
N GLY A 42 5.55 -1.85 -6.00
CA GLY A 42 4.91 -1.99 -7.31
C GLY A 42 3.42 -1.69 -7.28
N ALA A 43 2.65 -2.47 -8.03
CA ALA A 43 1.21 -2.34 -8.17
C ALA A 43 0.49 -3.22 -7.15
N GLY A 44 -0.32 -2.69 -6.24
CA GLY A 44 -0.95 -3.62 -5.28
C GLY A 44 -2.00 -3.08 -4.34
N PHE A 45 -2.56 -4.01 -3.58
CA PHE A 45 -3.52 -3.73 -2.53
C PHE A 45 -3.09 -4.39 -1.23
N SER A 46 -3.13 -3.63 -0.14
CA SER A 46 -2.95 -4.17 1.21
C SER A 46 -4.07 -3.71 2.13
N THR A 47 -4.66 -4.62 2.91
CA THR A 47 -5.58 -4.18 3.97
C THR A 47 -4.81 -3.46 5.08
N PHE A 48 -3.69 -4.04 5.50
CA PHE A 48 -2.77 -3.43 6.46
C PHE A 48 -1.34 -3.49 5.94
N GLY A 49 -0.59 -2.40 6.10
CA GLY A 49 0.85 -2.42 5.97
C GLY A 49 1.43 -1.26 5.20
N PHE A 50 2.48 -1.54 4.44
CA PHE A 50 3.24 -0.53 3.70
C PHE A 50 3.24 -0.84 2.22
N ALA A 51 2.92 0.14 1.39
CA ALA A 51 2.97 0.02 -0.07
C ALA A 51 3.88 1.10 -0.66
N ALA A 52 4.77 0.73 -1.56
CA ALA A 52 5.59 1.64 -2.35
C ALA A 52 5.29 1.44 -3.83
N GLY A 53 4.87 2.48 -4.55
CA GLY A 53 4.47 2.41 -5.95
C GLY A 53 3.01 2.81 -6.15
N ALA A 54 2.34 2.10 -7.05
CA ALA A 54 0.94 2.36 -7.37
C ALA A 54 0.04 1.43 -6.57
N GLY A 55 -0.83 1.93 -5.71
CA GLY A 55 -1.63 0.97 -4.94
C GLY A 55 -2.61 1.55 -3.96
N PHE A 56 -3.32 0.65 -3.31
CA PHE A 56 -4.31 0.95 -2.30
C PHE A 56 -3.91 0.30 -0.97
N THR A 57 -3.94 1.06 0.11
CA THR A 57 -3.78 0.54 1.46
C THR A 57 -4.98 0.94 2.31
N THR A 58 -5.65 0.01 2.99
CA THR A 58 -6.74 0.42 3.89
C THR A 58 -6.18 1.11 5.13
N LEU A 59 -5.21 0.48 5.79
CA LEU A 59 -4.58 1.00 7.00
C LEU A 59 -3.06 0.91 6.91
N GLY A 60 -2.39 2.05 6.98
CA GLY A 60 -0.93 2.11 7.05
C GLY A 60 -0.33 3.19 6.16
N PHE A 61 0.79 2.88 5.55
CA PHE A 61 1.64 3.87 4.89
C PHE A 61 1.78 3.55 3.41
N ALA A 62 1.59 4.56 2.57
CA ALA A 62 1.75 4.42 1.14
C ALA A 62 2.75 5.45 0.61
N ALA A 63 3.63 5.04 -0.30
CA ALA A 63 4.59 5.90 -0.97
C ALA A 63 4.42 5.79 -2.49
N GLY A 64 4.46 6.90 -3.21
CA GLY A 64 4.28 6.94 -4.66
C GLY A 64 2.87 7.34 -5.08
N ALA A 65 2.33 6.64 -6.10
CA ALA A 65 1.05 6.92 -6.73
C ALA A 65 -0.09 6.13 -6.04
N ALA A 66 -0.46 6.51 -4.82
CA ALA A 66 -1.22 5.61 -3.95
C ALA A 66 -2.43 6.23 -3.25
N PHE A 67 -3.35 5.35 -2.84
CA PHE A 67 -4.49 5.67 -2.00
C PHE A 67 -4.33 5.00 -0.63
N SER A 68 -4.57 5.73 0.46
CA SER A 68 -4.72 5.19 1.79
C SER A 68 -6.10 5.55 2.37
N ALA A 69 -6.84 4.60 2.93
CA ALA A 69 -8.07 4.96 3.65
C ALA A 69 -7.74 5.59 5.01
N PHE A 70 -6.77 5.03 5.73
CA PHE A 70 -6.33 5.51 7.02
C PHE A 70 -4.81 5.39 7.15
N GLY A 71 -4.13 6.52 7.27
CA GLY A 71 -2.71 6.60 7.54
C GLY A 71 -2.00 7.64 6.69
N SER A 72 -0.74 7.36 6.33
CA SER A 72 0.11 8.39 5.73
C SER A 72 0.47 8.07 4.30
N THR A 73 0.35 9.06 3.41
CA THR A 73 0.72 8.94 2.00
C THR A 73 1.85 9.92 1.65
N ALA A 74 2.92 9.43 1.06
CA ALA A 74 4.05 10.25 0.60
C ALA A 74 4.17 10.16 -0.92
N GLY A 75 3.94 11.26 -1.64
CA GLY A 75 3.96 11.30 -3.10
C GLY A 75 2.66 11.78 -3.71
N ALA A 76 2.35 11.30 -4.91
CA ALA A 76 1.12 11.64 -5.62
C ALA A 76 -0.02 10.73 -5.15
N GLY A 77 -0.77 11.14 -4.13
CA GLY A 77 -1.73 10.21 -3.54
C GLY A 77 -2.84 10.82 -2.72
N PHE A 78 -3.78 9.98 -2.30
CA PHE A 78 -4.94 10.38 -1.52
C PHE A 78 -4.92 9.63 -0.18
N SER A 79 -5.18 10.33 0.92
CA SER A 79 -5.53 9.74 2.21
C SER A 79 -6.93 10.17 2.61
N ALA A 80 -7.82 9.25 2.99
CA ALA A 80 -9.12 9.66 3.53
C ALA A 80 -8.94 10.24 4.95
N PHE A 81 -8.14 9.58 5.77
CA PHE A 81 -7.79 10.03 7.11
C PHE A 81 -6.29 9.90 7.36
N GLY A 82 -5.62 11.01 7.65
CA GLY A 82 -4.24 11.02 8.12
C GLY A 82 -3.38 12.06 7.39
N PHE A 83 -2.12 11.72 7.16
CA PHE A 83 -1.11 12.67 6.70
C PHE A 83 -0.83 12.47 5.21
N THR A 84 -0.70 13.56 4.46
CA THR A 84 -0.18 13.50 3.09
C THR A 84 1.01 14.42 2.91
N ALA A 85 2.05 13.95 2.23
CA ALA A 85 3.23 14.72 1.89
C ALA A 85 3.47 14.73 0.38
N ALA A 86 4.02 15.84 -0.12
CA ALA A 86 4.22 16.14 -1.54
C ALA A 86 2.91 16.45 -2.26
N ALA A 87 2.66 15.91 -3.46
CA ALA A 87 1.49 16.22 -4.28
C ALA A 87 0.28 15.35 -3.89
N GLY A 88 -0.15 15.44 -2.62
CA GLY A 88 -1.20 14.57 -2.07
C GLY A 88 -2.43 15.30 -1.54
N PHE A 89 -3.54 14.57 -1.39
CA PHE A 89 -4.78 15.06 -0.79
C PHE A 89 -5.10 14.26 0.47
N SER A 90 -5.39 14.94 1.59
CA SER A 90 -6.01 14.34 2.77
C SER A 90 -7.44 14.83 2.93
N ALA A 91 -8.42 13.94 3.09
CA ALA A 91 -9.78 14.41 3.39
C ALA A 91 -9.83 14.92 4.84
N PHE A 92 -9.35 14.13 5.79
CA PHE A 92 -9.28 14.49 7.20
C PHE A 92 -7.86 14.28 7.74
N GLY A 93 -7.14 15.37 8.04
CA GLY A 93 -5.81 15.34 8.64
C GLY A 93 -4.91 16.43 8.05
N PHE A 94 -3.61 16.16 7.93
CA PHE A 94 -2.62 17.19 7.62
C PHE A 94 -1.93 16.95 6.27
N GLY A 95 -1.77 18.03 5.50
CA GLY A 95 -1.03 18.06 4.24
C GLY A 95 0.29 18.81 4.43
N ALA A 96 1.38 18.31 3.83
CA ALA A 96 2.68 18.97 3.81
C ALA A 96 3.26 19.04 2.39
N GLY A 97 3.97 20.13 2.08
CA GLY A 97 4.49 20.39 0.73
C GLY A 97 3.40 20.94 -0.20
N ALA A 98 3.24 20.33 -1.38
CA ALA A 98 2.16 20.65 -2.32
C ALA A 98 0.83 19.95 -1.97
N GLY A 99 0.68 19.48 -0.72
CA GLY A 99 -0.43 18.65 -0.28
C GLY A 99 -1.57 19.49 0.28
N PHE A 100 -2.81 19.04 0.06
CA PHE A 100 -4.02 19.70 0.51
C PHE A 100 -4.72 18.86 1.59
N SER A 101 -5.33 19.52 2.57
CA SER A 101 -6.27 18.91 3.52
C SER A 101 -7.65 19.55 3.42
N ALA A 102 -8.71 18.74 3.28
CA ALA A 102 -10.08 19.28 3.29
C ALA A 102 -10.50 19.70 4.70
N PHE A 103 -10.13 18.90 5.69
CA PHE A 103 -10.41 19.13 7.10
C PHE A 103 -9.16 18.79 7.91
N GLY A 104 -8.52 19.76 8.55
CA GLY A 104 -7.24 19.60 9.28
C GLY A 104 -7.27 20.24 10.66
#